data_AF-A0A2E7R837-F1
#
_entry.id   AF-A0A2E7R837-F1
#
_cell.length_a   1.000
_cell.length_b   1.000
_cell.length_c   1.000
_cell.angle_alpha   90.00
_cell.angle_beta   90.00
_cell.angle_gamma   90.00
#
_symmetry.space_group_name_H-M   'P 1'
#
loop_
_entity.id
_entity.type
_entity.pdbx_description
1 polymer ?
#
loop_
_entity_poly.entity_id
_entity_poly.type
_entity_poly.pdbx_seq_one_letter_code
_entity_poly.pdbx_strand_id
1 'polypeptide(L)'
;GGSKHVKVFMVIDRIFNIDISAGTFEVEAELLLKWRNDEDINKIRSEFKEHTYAGEKMDKIINKIWHPEFIVKSELHRRETLFSTIHLNKDGSLELFEKFETILPINTDIREYPFGTLQLNLDIVAFTHDAHEMVFDPIHFELGHPEQDTPVLVGNWSLVDFYIDKKIAHRLSTTDQVFTQNGFHFIIKHDFNDTLQKIFFPLGGVLLISLFLNLFSSMRHAANYEARVQGQLTLLLTVFALKFTLAGEIPQTHYMNLIDMIFMIATGAIVLNLFSSIGVGEIFLNGKKETAARVEKVFDWLCPILVILSIALACYSVF
;
A
#
# COMPACT_ATOMS: atom_id res chain seq x y z
N GLY A 1 13.04 -29.13 30.84
CA GLY A 1 13.64 -28.55 29.63
C GLY A 1 13.28 -27.09 29.61
N GLY A 2 14.26 -26.21 29.44
CA GLY A 2 13.98 -24.79 29.13
C GLY A 2 13.57 -24.65 27.67
N SER A 3 12.96 -23.51 27.32
CA SER A 3 12.61 -23.20 25.94
C SER A 3 13.85 -23.15 25.05
N LYS A 4 13.75 -23.68 23.83
CA LYS A 4 14.80 -23.62 22.81
C LYS A 4 14.80 -22.22 22.19
N HIS A 5 15.89 -21.51 22.38
CA HIS A 5 16.10 -20.18 21.81
C HIS A 5 16.62 -20.28 20.37
N VAL A 6 15.90 -19.66 19.44
CA VAL A 6 16.22 -19.65 18.02
C VAL A 6 16.52 -18.20 17.63
N LYS A 7 17.77 -17.94 17.26
CA LYS A 7 18.21 -16.63 16.80
C LYS A 7 17.71 -16.41 15.38
N VAL A 8 17.09 -15.26 15.15
CA VAL A 8 16.49 -14.87 13.88
C VAL A 8 17.27 -13.71 13.28
N PHE A 9 17.70 -13.89 12.03
CA PHE A 9 18.29 -12.84 11.20
C PHE A 9 17.43 -12.74 9.94
N MET A 10 17.02 -11.53 9.58
CA MET A 10 16.18 -11.27 8.42
C MET A 10 16.80 -10.18 7.56
N VAL A 11 16.85 -10.40 6.25
CA VAL A 11 17.15 -9.38 5.25
C VAL A 11 15.99 -9.37 4.25
N ILE A 12 15.44 -8.19 3.98
CA ILE A 12 14.46 -8.03 2.90
C ILE A 12 15.20 -7.60 1.66
N ASP A 13 15.26 -8.47 0.67
CA ASP A 13 15.97 -8.18 -0.58
C ASP A 13 15.18 -7.20 -1.45
N ARG A 14 13.86 -7.44 -1.55
CA ARG A 14 12.96 -6.65 -2.39
C ARG A 14 11.54 -6.57 -1.83
N ILE A 15 10.94 -5.41 -1.99
CA ILE A 15 9.52 -5.11 -1.78
C ILE A 15 9.01 -4.53 -3.09
N PHE A 16 8.02 -5.18 -3.70
CA PHE A 16 7.55 -4.83 -5.05
C PHE A 16 6.07 -5.15 -5.21
N ASN A 17 5.51 -4.79 -6.38
CA ASN A 17 4.09 -5.00 -6.71
C ASN A 17 3.13 -4.52 -5.60
N ILE A 18 3.42 -3.35 -5.02
CA ILE A 18 2.54 -2.72 -4.02
C ILE A 18 1.28 -2.22 -4.72
N ASP A 19 0.18 -2.94 -4.53
CA ASP A 19 -1.14 -2.60 -5.03
C ASP A 19 -2.01 -2.09 -3.87
N ILE A 20 -2.23 -0.78 -3.85
CA ILE A 20 -3.04 -0.11 -2.83
C ILE A 20 -4.54 -0.35 -3.06
N SER A 21 -4.96 -0.61 -4.30
CA SER A 21 -6.37 -0.91 -4.60
C SER A 21 -6.74 -2.32 -4.17
N ALA A 22 -5.88 -3.31 -4.45
CA ALA A 22 -6.06 -4.69 -3.99
C ALA A 22 -5.69 -4.87 -2.52
N GLY A 23 -4.86 -3.97 -1.97
CA GLY A 23 -4.37 -4.05 -0.59
C GLY A 23 -3.36 -5.16 -0.40
N THR A 24 -2.41 -5.30 -1.32
CA THR A 24 -1.41 -6.38 -1.32
C THR A 24 -0.03 -5.87 -1.76
N PHE A 25 1.02 -6.51 -1.27
CA PHE A 25 2.38 -6.33 -1.79
C PHE A 25 3.11 -7.66 -1.84
N GLU A 26 4.17 -7.70 -2.64
CA GLU A 26 5.07 -8.84 -2.76
C GLU A 26 6.40 -8.51 -2.09
N VAL A 27 6.97 -9.53 -1.46
CA VAL A 27 8.25 -9.39 -0.74
C VAL A 27 9.11 -10.62 -0.97
N GLU A 28 10.39 -10.35 -1.22
CA GLU A 28 11.45 -11.34 -1.30
C GLU A 28 12.36 -11.14 -0.09
N ALA A 29 12.54 -12.19 0.69
CA ALA A 29 13.23 -12.13 1.97
C ALA A 29 14.18 -13.31 2.17
N GLU A 30 15.27 -13.04 2.86
CA GLU A 30 16.25 -14.00 3.33
C GLU A 30 16.13 -14.13 4.85
N LEU A 31 15.81 -15.33 5.30
CA LEU A 31 15.70 -15.67 6.71
C LEU A 31 16.79 -16.66 7.09
N LEU A 32 17.53 -16.35 8.15
CA LEU A 32 18.46 -17.27 8.79
C LEU A 32 18.02 -17.55 10.22
N LEU A 33 17.73 -18.82 10.50
CA LEU A 33 17.43 -19.34 11.82
C LEU A 33 18.66 -20.06 12.36
N LYS A 34 19.16 -19.62 13.52
CA LYS A 34 20.33 -20.23 14.17
C LYS A 34 19.97 -20.76 15.55
N TRP A 35 20.22 -22.04 15.79
CA TRP A 35 19.94 -22.69 17.07
C TRP A 35 21.03 -23.70 17.43
N ARG A 36 20.98 -24.19 18.66
CA ARG A 36 21.85 -25.27 19.12
C ARG A 36 21.03 -26.26 19.93
N ASN A 37 21.21 -27.55 19.64
CA ASN A 37 20.55 -28.63 20.37
C ASN A 37 21.63 -29.54 20.98
N ASP A 38 22.00 -29.26 22.23
CA ASP A 38 23.06 -29.99 22.93
C ASP A 38 22.71 -31.45 23.21
N GLU A 39 21.43 -31.77 23.39
CA GLU A 39 20.96 -33.12 23.70
C GLU A 39 21.21 -34.10 22.55
N ASP A 40 21.06 -33.64 21.30
CA ASP A 40 21.18 -34.46 20.09
C ASP A 40 22.48 -34.23 19.30
N ILE A 41 23.44 -33.48 19.85
CA ILE A 41 24.59 -32.97 19.08
C ILE A 41 25.41 -34.08 18.41
N ASN A 42 25.57 -35.24 19.06
CA ASN A 42 26.32 -36.37 18.52
C ASN A 42 25.57 -37.04 17.35
N LYS A 43 24.24 -37.15 17.48
CA LYS A 43 23.38 -37.67 16.41
C LYS A 43 23.41 -36.73 15.20
N ILE A 44 23.28 -35.42 15.43
CA ILE A 44 23.38 -34.39 14.40
C ILE A 44 24.74 -34.50 13.68
N ARG A 45 25.86 -34.51 14.41
CA ARG A 45 27.20 -34.63 13.80
C ARG A 45 27.38 -35.90 12.95
N SER A 46 26.71 -37.00 13.30
CA SER A 46 26.79 -38.24 12.52
C SER A 46 26.04 -38.19 11.18
N GLU A 47 25.00 -37.34 11.09
CA GLU A 47 24.21 -37.16 9.86
C GLU A 47 24.89 -36.19 8.88
N PHE A 48 25.72 -35.27 9.38
CA PHE A 48 26.45 -34.29 8.58
C PHE A 48 27.83 -34.81 8.19
N LYS A 49 28.00 -35.19 6.91
CA LYS A 49 29.31 -35.51 6.30
C LYS A 49 29.97 -34.29 5.67
N GLU A 50 29.16 -33.35 5.19
CA GLU A 50 29.53 -32.04 4.68
C GLU A 50 28.99 -30.97 5.65
N HIS A 51 29.56 -29.76 5.59
CA HIS A 51 29.11 -28.69 6.49
C HIS A 51 27.78 -28.07 6.04
N THR A 52 27.47 -28.08 4.74
CA THR A 52 26.26 -27.44 4.17
C THR A 52 25.53 -28.39 3.24
N TYR A 53 24.20 -28.44 3.34
CA TYR A 53 23.34 -29.18 2.43
C TYR A 53 22.23 -28.30 1.85
N ALA A 54 21.83 -28.58 0.61
CA ALA A 54 20.76 -27.89 -0.13
C ALA A 54 19.86 -28.91 -0.83
N GLY A 55 18.63 -28.48 -1.20
CA GLY A 55 17.67 -29.28 -1.96
C GLY A 55 17.33 -30.63 -1.32
N GLU A 56 17.17 -31.69 -2.11
CA GLU A 56 16.75 -33.01 -1.60
C GLU A 56 17.66 -33.58 -0.49
N LYS A 57 18.95 -33.22 -0.49
CA LYS A 57 19.88 -33.66 0.56
C LYS A 57 19.56 -33.00 1.90
N MET A 58 19.18 -31.72 1.87
CA MET A 58 18.72 -31.00 3.05
C MET A 58 17.45 -31.64 3.62
N ASP A 59 16.46 -31.94 2.78
CA ASP A 59 15.19 -32.53 3.23
C ASP A 59 15.38 -33.86 3.96
N LYS A 60 16.32 -34.69 3.50
CA LYS A 60 16.66 -35.96 4.16
C LYS A 60 17.26 -35.77 5.55
N ILE A 61 17.97 -34.67 5.78
CA ILE A 61 18.58 -34.34 7.07
C ILE A 61 17.55 -33.70 7.99
N ILE A 62 16.81 -32.71 7.48
CA ILE A 62 15.84 -31.93 8.25
C ILE A 62 14.74 -32.84 8.84
N ASN A 63 14.35 -33.90 8.11
CA ASN A 63 13.38 -34.89 8.58
C ASN A 63 13.89 -35.83 9.70
N LYS A 64 15.20 -35.85 9.98
CA LYS A 64 15.82 -36.72 11.00
C LYS A 64 16.20 -35.99 12.28
N ILE A 65 16.26 -34.67 12.23
CA ILE A 65 16.68 -33.80 13.33
C ILE A 65 15.54 -32.88 13.73
N TRP A 66 15.55 -32.43 14.98
CA TRP A 66 14.69 -31.32 15.38
C TRP A 66 15.17 -30.03 14.70
N HIS A 67 14.25 -29.29 14.10
CA HIS A 67 14.51 -28.00 13.45
C HIS A 67 13.36 -27.03 13.78
N PRO A 68 13.63 -25.72 13.85
CA PRO A 68 12.59 -24.73 14.02
C PRO A 68 11.77 -24.59 12.73
N GLU A 69 10.46 -24.64 12.86
CA GLU A 69 9.53 -24.34 11.77
C GLU A 69 8.90 -22.97 11.98
N PHE A 70 8.64 -22.27 10.88
CA PHE A 70 7.95 -20.99 10.90
C PHE A 70 6.93 -20.90 9.76
N ILE A 71 5.89 -20.12 10.01
CA ILE A 71 4.97 -19.64 8.98
C ILE A 71 5.08 -18.13 8.95
N VAL A 72 4.92 -17.54 7.76
CA VAL A 72 4.67 -16.10 7.69
C VAL A 72 3.17 -15.92 7.93
N LYS A 73 2.83 -14.95 8.76
CA LYS A 73 1.45 -14.68 9.16
C LYS A 73 0.76 -13.86 8.07
N SER A 74 -0.53 -14.14 7.89
CA SER A 74 -1.40 -13.42 6.95
C SER A 74 -0.99 -13.54 5.48
N GLU A 75 -0.18 -14.53 5.10
CA GLU A 75 0.07 -14.78 3.68
C GLU A 75 -1.24 -15.10 2.93
N LEU A 76 -1.40 -14.50 1.76
CA LEU A 76 -2.54 -14.77 0.89
C LEU A 76 -2.40 -16.14 0.20
N HIS A 77 -1.15 -16.52 -0.11
CA HIS A 77 -0.78 -17.80 -0.68
C HIS A 77 0.43 -18.35 0.06
N ARG A 78 0.61 -19.68 0.04
CA ARG A 78 1.82 -20.28 0.61
C ARG A 78 3.05 -19.69 -0.08
N ARG A 79 4.03 -19.21 0.71
CA ARG A 79 5.31 -18.73 0.18
C ARG A 79 5.96 -19.71 -0.79
N GLU A 80 6.62 -19.15 -1.78
CA GLU A 80 7.51 -19.88 -2.67
C GLU A 80 8.94 -19.83 -2.11
N THR A 81 9.47 -20.97 -1.71
CA THR A 81 10.86 -21.07 -1.26
C THR A 81 11.78 -21.14 -2.49
N LEU A 82 12.52 -20.07 -2.75
CA LEU A 82 13.45 -19.95 -3.87
C LEU A 82 14.73 -20.75 -3.62
N PHE A 83 15.23 -20.71 -2.38
CA PHE A 83 16.45 -21.42 -1.99
C PHE A 83 16.44 -21.74 -0.49
N SER A 84 16.95 -22.90 -0.10
CA SER A 84 17.11 -23.23 1.32
C SER A 84 18.32 -24.12 1.54
N THR A 85 19.02 -23.88 2.66
CA THR A 85 20.18 -24.67 3.08
C THR A 85 20.19 -24.90 4.58
N ILE A 86 20.78 -26.02 4.98
CA ILE A 86 21.13 -26.27 6.37
C ILE A 86 22.65 -26.39 6.52
N HIS A 87 23.20 -25.68 7.49
CA HIS A 87 24.61 -25.66 7.81
C HIS A 87 24.88 -26.07 9.26
N LEU A 88 25.88 -26.91 9.48
CA LEU A 88 26.38 -27.27 10.81
C LEU A 88 27.72 -26.57 11.07
N ASN A 89 27.69 -25.63 12.01
CA ASN A 89 28.88 -24.92 12.44
C ASN A 89 29.81 -25.80 13.29
N LYS A 90 31.09 -25.43 13.34
CA LYS A 90 32.12 -26.12 14.15
C LYS A 90 31.79 -26.14 15.65
N ASP A 91 31.16 -25.06 16.14
CA ASP A 91 30.71 -24.90 17.52
C ASP A 91 29.49 -25.77 17.88
N GLY A 92 28.91 -26.46 16.90
CA GLY A 92 27.74 -27.32 17.07
C GLY A 92 26.40 -26.60 16.89
N SER A 93 26.39 -25.32 16.53
CA SER A 93 25.15 -24.64 16.15
C SER A 93 24.72 -25.02 14.73
N LEU A 94 23.41 -25.08 14.52
CA LEU A 94 22.79 -25.29 13.22
C LEU A 94 22.26 -23.96 12.70
N GLU A 95 22.34 -23.80 11.37
CA GLU A 95 21.87 -22.65 10.63
C GLU A 95 20.95 -23.14 9.52
N LEU A 96 19.69 -22.72 9.55
CA LEU A 96 18.72 -22.93 8.48
C LEU A 96 18.54 -21.59 7.76
N PHE A 97 19.00 -21.54 6.52
CA PHE A 97 18.80 -20.40 5.64
C PHE A 97 17.66 -20.71 4.69
N GLU A 98 16.75 -19.75 4.51
CA GLU A 98 15.67 -19.80 3.54
C GLU A 98 15.55 -18.45 2.85
N LYS A 99 15.60 -18.45 1.52
CA LYS A 99 15.21 -17.33 0.68
C LYS A 99 13.86 -17.65 0.06
N PHE A 100 12.89 -16.77 0.26
CA PHE A 100 11.51 -17.00 -0.16
C PHE A 100 10.83 -15.74 -0.68
N GLU A 101 9.77 -15.95 -1.44
CA GLU A 101 8.89 -14.92 -1.96
C GLU A 101 7.46 -15.17 -1.47
N THR A 102 6.75 -14.11 -1.10
CA THR A 102 5.36 -14.22 -0.62
C THR A 102 4.55 -12.95 -0.89
N ILE A 103 3.23 -13.10 -0.88
CA ILE A 103 2.26 -12.02 -1.07
C ILE A 103 1.54 -11.74 0.25
N LEU A 104 1.65 -10.52 0.72
CA LEU A 104 1.15 -10.09 2.02
C LEU A 104 0.10 -8.99 1.87
N PRO A 105 -0.92 -8.97 2.74
CA PRO A 105 -1.93 -7.92 2.75
C PRO A 105 -1.37 -6.64 3.35
N ILE A 106 -1.94 -5.53 2.89
CA ILE A 106 -1.65 -4.17 3.33
C ILE A 106 -2.87 -3.64 4.08
N ASN A 107 -2.65 -2.92 5.17
CA ASN A 107 -3.69 -2.05 5.68
C ASN A 107 -3.72 -0.74 4.87
N THR A 108 -4.66 -0.64 3.93
CA THR A 108 -4.79 0.49 2.98
C THR A 108 -5.47 1.73 3.58
N ASP A 109 -5.55 1.82 4.91
CA ASP A 109 -6.14 2.95 5.62
C ASP A 109 -5.24 4.21 5.54
N ILE A 110 -5.26 4.88 4.38
CA ILE A 110 -4.54 6.12 4.10
C ILE A 110 -5.51 7.21 3.65
N ARG A 111 -6.11 7.93 4.60
CA ARG A 111 -6.98 9.09 4.32
C ARG A 111 -6.27 10.19 3.52
N GLU A 112 -5.00 10.39 3.84
CA GLU A 112 -4.15 11.43 3.28
C GLU A 112 -3.58 11.07 1.91
N TYR A 113 -3.93 9.92 1.32
CA TYR A 113 -3.37 9.49 0.03
C TYR A 113 -3.50 10.60 -1.03
N PRO A 114 -2.40 10.98 -1.72
CA PRO A 114 -1.08 10.33 -1.80
C PRO A 114 0.00 10.82 -0.82
N PHE A 115 -0.33 11.64 0.19
CA PHE A 115 0.66 12.31 1.06
C PHE A 115 1.01 11.54 2.35
N GLY A 116 0.20 10.55 2.71
CA GLY A 116 0.38 9.75 3.92
C GLY A 116 1.49 8.68 3.81
N THR A 117 1.79 8.07 4.96
CA THR A 117 2.67 6.91 5.06
C THR A 117 1.86 5.62 5.12
N LEU A 118 2.46 4.54 4.63
CA LEU A 118 1.90 3.20 4.69
C LEU A 118 2.84 2.30 5.49
N GLN A 119 2.27 1.52 6.40
CA GLN A 119 3.02 0.54 7.17
C GLN A 119 2.80 -0.85 6.55
N LEU A 120 3.90 -1.45 6.11
CA LEU A 120 3.95 -2.81 5.61
C LEU A 120 4.58 -3.71 6.66
N ASN A 121 4.10 -4.96 6.73
CA ASN A 121 4.50 -5.89 7.79
C ASN A 121 4.77 -7.27 7.19
N LEU A 122 5.91 -7.86 7.55
CA LEU A 122 6.17 -9.29 7.40
C LEU A 122 6.28 -9.86 8.81
N ASP A 123 5.39 -10.77 9.17
CA ASP A 123 5.35 -11.35 10.52
C ASP A 123 5.70 -12.83 10.42
N ILE A 124 6.73 -13.32 11.12
CA ILE A 124 7.00 -14.77 11.23
C ILE A 124 6.54 -15.29 12.59
N VAL A 125 5.97 -16.51 12.60
CA VAL A 125 5.45 -17.11 13.83
C VAL A 125 5.85 -18.58 13.99
N ALA A 126 6.15 -18.96 15.23
CA ALA A 126 6.54 -20.29 15.66
C ALA A 126 5.33 -21.23 15.83
N PHE A 127 4.54 -21.46 14.77
CA PHE A 127 3.21 -22.05 14.92
C PHE A 127 3.17 -23.49 15.44
N THR A 128 4.23 -24.27 15.23
CA THR A 128 4.28 -25.69 15.59
C THR A 128 4.74 -25.96 17.02
N HIS A 129 5.23 -24.95 17.73
CA HIS A 129 5.80 -25.09 19.07
C HIS A 129 5.21 -24.04 20.00
N ASP A 130 4.92 -24.44 21.24
CA ASP A 130 4.50 -23.49 22.26
C ASP A 130 5.67 -22.57 22.65
N ALA A 131 5.40 -21.35 23.13
CA ALA A 131 6.44 -20.42 23.57
C ALA A 131 7.29 -21.01 24.73
N HIS A 132 6.75 -21.96 25.49
CA HIS A 132 7.51 -22.71 26.48
C HIS A 132 8.51 -23.70 25.86
N GLU A 133 8.33 -24.09 24.60
CA GLU A 133 9.20 -25.03 23.87
C GLU A 133 10.17 -24.32 22.93
N MET A 134 9.73 -23.27 22.25
CA MET A 134 10.55 -22.52 21.29
C MET A 134 10.26 -21.02 21.34
N VAL A 135 11.33 -20.22 21.37
CA VAL A 135 11.26 -18.76 21.33
C VAL A 135 12.14 -18.23 20.21
N PHE A 136 11.56 -17.38 19.36
CA PHE A 136 12.30 -16.59 18.40
C PHE A 136 12.93 -15.37 19.07
N ASP A 137 14.22 -15.20 18.84
CA ASP A 137 15.01 -14.08 19.33
C ASP A 137 15.52 -13.27 18.12
N PRO A 138 14.92 -12.11 17.82
CA PRO A 138 15.40 -11.26 16.74
C PRO A 138 16.78 -10.72 17.07
N ILE A 139 17.77 -11.08 16.25
CA ILE A 139 19.17 -10.62 16.41
C ILE A 139 19.51 -9.55 15.37
N HIS A 140 19.00 -9.69 14.14
CA HIS A 140 19.35 -8.82 13.02
C HIS A 140 18.17 -8.60 12.08
N PHE A 141 18.02 -7.36 11.61
CA PHE A 141 17.04 -6.99 10.61
C PHE A 141 17.58 -5.86 9.74
N GLU A 142 17.69 -6.10 8.44
CA GLU A 142 18.16 -5.12 7.45
C GLU A 142 17.30 -5.17 6.17
N LEU A 143 17.39 -4.09 5.39
CA LEU A 143 16.74 -3.95 4.09
C LEU A 143 17.83 -3.88 3.02
N GLY A 144 17.89 -4.91 2.17
CA GLY A 144 18.87 -5.09 1.12
C GLY A 144 20.27 -5.41 1.62
N HIS A 145 21.09 -5.92 0.70
CA HIS A 145 22.51 -6.11 0.94
C HIS A 145 23.31 -4.87 0.54
N PRO A 146 24.42 -4.54 1.24
CA PRO A 146 25.28 -3.40 0.88
C PRO A 146 25.84 -3.44 -0.54
N GLU A 147 25.98 -4.64 -1.10
CA GLU A 147 26.54 -4.89 -2.44
C GLU A 147 25.45 -4.94 -3.54
N GLN A 148 24.18 -4.73 -3.18
CA GLN A 148 23.07 -4.84 -4.11
C GLN A 148 22.90 -3.55 -4.94
N ASP A 149 23.02 -3.67 -6.27
CA ASP A 149 22.79 -2.56 -7.20
C ASP A 149 21.29 -2.24 -7.40
N THR A 150 20.42 -3.21 -7.15
CA THR A 150 18.96 -3.06 -7.33
C THR A 150 18.30 -2.43 -6.11
N PRO A 151 17.34 -1.50 -6.28
CA PRO A 151 16.64 -0.92 -5.16
C PRO A 151 15.82 -1.99 -4.42
N VAL A 152 15.86 -1.95 -3.08
CA VAL A 152 15.04 -2.83 -2.23
C VAL A 152 13.57 -2.52 -2.42
N LEU A 153 13.21 -1.24 -2.43
CA LEU A 153 11.83 -0.80 -2.64
C LEU A 153 11.63 -0.45 -4.11
N VAL A 154 10.80 -1.23 -4.81
CA VAL A 154 10.53 -1.06 -6.23
C VAL A 154 9.26 -0.26 -6.45
N GLY A 155 9.31 0.74 -7.32
CA GLY A 155 8.17 1.59 -7.70
C GLY A 155 8.26 3.01 -7.14
N ASN A 156 7.12 3.69 -7.07
CA ASN A 156 7.02 5.11 -6.67
C ASN A 156 6.90 5.27 -5.15
N TRP A 157 7.82 4.64 -4.43
CA TRP A 157 7.80 4.60 -2.97
C TRP A 157 9.17 4.92 -2.40
N SER A 158 9.17 5.57 -1.23
CA SER A 158 10.38 5.86 -0.47
C SER A 158 10.28 5.25 0.93
N LEU A 159 11.35 4.60 1.37
CA LEU A 159 11.46 4.09 2.73
C LEU A 159 11.62 5.27 3.70
N VAL A 160 10.82 5.28 4.77
CA VAL A 160 10.89 6.27 5.85
C VAL A 160 11.62 5.69 7.05
N ASP A 161 11.22 4.49 7.49
CA ASP A 161 11.77 3.83 8.68
C ASP A 161 11.50 2.32 8.63
N PHE A 162 12.24 1.54 9.43
CA PHE A 162 12.00 0.12 9.61
C PHE A 162 12.42 -0.34 11.01
N TYR A 163 11.67 -1.26 11.58
CA TYR A 163 11.94 -1.77 12.92
C TYR A 163 11.43 -3.20 13.09
N ILE A 164 11.89 -3.84 14.15
CA ILE A 164 11.50 -5.20 14.53
C ILE A 164 10.78 -5.20 15.87
N ASP A 165 9.72 -5.99 15.98
CA ASP A 165 9.06 -6.27 17.23
C ASP A 165 9.03 -7.77 17.55
N LYS A 166 8.87 -8.07 18.84
CA LYS A 166 8.71 -9.42 19.34
C LYS A 166 7.45 -9.47 20.20
N LYS A 167 6.56 -10.38 19.87
CA LYS A 167 5.26 -10.55 20.54
C LYS A 167 5.04 -12.01 20.91
N ILE A 168 4.26 -12.22 21.96
CA ILE A 168 3.68 -13.53 22.27
C ILE A 168 2.22 -13.46 21.86
N ALA A 169 1.77 -14.41 21.06
CA ALA A 169 0.41 -14.46 20.56
C ALA A 169 -0.27 -15.77 20.98
N HIS A 170 -1.59 -15.72 21.12
CA HIS A 170 -2.38 -16.89 21.46
C HIS A 170 -2.73 -17.66 20.20
N ARG A 171 -2.59 -18.99 20.28
CA ARG A 171 -3.08 -19.90 19.26
C ARG A 171 -4.57 -20.11 19.45
N LEU A 172 -5.28 -20.31 18.35
CA LEU A 172 -6.60 -20.92 18.42
C LEU A 172 -6.43 -22.37 18.88
N SER A 173 -6.56 -22.59 20.18
CA SER A 173 -6.38 -23.88 20.85
C SER A 173 -7.37 -24.01 21.99
N THR A 174 -7.76 -25.24 22.32
CA THR A 174 -8.60 -25.53 23.49
C THR A 174 -7.86 -25.35 24.80
N THR A 175 -6.53 -25.23 24.78
CA THR A 175 -5.66 -25.24 25.97
C THR A 175 -4.80 -23.97 26.15
N ASP A 176 -5.25 -22.82 25.66
CA ASP A 176 -4.57 -21.50 25.81
C ASP A 176 -3.06 -21.52 25.48
N GLN A 177 -2.72 -22.23 24.39
CA GLN A 177 -1.34 -22.31 23.90
C GLN A 177 -0.90 -20.98 23.32
N VAL A 178 0.36 -20.62 23.60
CA VAL A 178 0.97 -19.38 23.15
C VAL A 178 2.15 -19.68 22.23
N PHE A 179 2.44 -18.80 21.28
CA PHE A 179 3.60 -18.92 20.40
C PHE A 179 4.31 -17.57 20.24
N THR A 180 5.59 -17.63 19.87
CA THR A 180 6.39 -16.43 19.62
C THR A 180 6.17 -15.92 18.20
N GLN A 181 6.02 -14.60 18.06
CA GLN A 181 5.93 -13.87 16.81
C GLN A 181 7.04 -12.82 16.74
N ASN A 182 7.70 -12.70 15.59
CA ASN A 182 8.56 -11.56 15.26
C ASN A 182 7.90 -10.78 14.12
N GLY A 183 7.62 -9.49 14.33
CA GLY A 183 7.09 -8.59 13.31
C GLY A 183 8.18 -7.70 12.73
N PHE A 184 8.35 -7.77 11.42
CA PHE A 184 9.28 -6.95 10.64
C PHE A 184 8.47 -5.85 9.96
N HIS A 185 8.63 -4.62 10.44
CA HIS A 185 7.83 -3.47 10.06
C HIS A 185 8.65 -2.50 9.22
N PHE A 186 8.06 -1.98 8.15
CA PHE A 186 8.67 -0.97 7.31
C PHE A 186 7.63 0.07 6.92
N ILE A 187 7.98 1.34 7.16
CA ILE A 187 7.15 2.50 6.91
C ILE A 187 7.62 3.10 5.59
N ILE A 188 6.70 3.17 4.64
CA ILE A 188 6.96 3.72 3.31
C ILE A 188 6.08 4.92 3.04
N LYS A 189 6.50 5.77 2.11
CA LYS A 189 5.74 6.95 1.66
C LYS A 189 5.65 6.95 0.15
N HIS A 190 4.47 7.29 -0.37
CA HIS A 190 4.24 7.40 -1.81
C HIS A 190 4.98 8.63 -2.37
N ASP A 191 5.62 8.49 -3.53
CA ASP A 191 6.20 9.62 -4.26
C ASP A 191 5.07 10.42 -4.93
N PHE A 192 4.85 11.64 -4.43
CA PHE A 192 3.79 12.53 -4.89
C PHE A 192 3.90 12.91 -6.38
N ASN A 193 5.10 12.91 -6.96
CA ASN A 193 5.31 13.46 -8.30
C ASN A 193 4.51 12.70 -9.39
N ASP A 194 4.40 11.37 -9.26
CA ASP A 194 3.61 10.56 -10.19
C ASP A 194 2.11 10.88 -10.08
N THR A 195 1.59 10.96 -8.86
CA THR A 195 0.19 11.30 -8.60
C THR A 195 -0.14 12.72 -9.07
N LEU A 196 0.79 13.67 -8.91
CA LEU A 196 0.63 15.04 -9.38
C LEU A 196 0.38 15.08 -10.89
N GLN A 197 1.17 14.33 -11.67
CA GLN A 197 1.10 14.32 -13.13
C GLN A 197 -0.10 13.53 -13.66
N LYS A 198 -0.42 12.38 -13.05
CA LYS A 198 -1.50 11.49 -13.51
C LYS A 198 -2.89 11.91 -13.05
N ILE A 199 -3.00 12.49 -11.85
CA ILE A 199 -4.30 12.78 -11.23
C ILE A 199 -4.53 14.28 -11.12
N PHE A 200 -3.69 15.01 -10.39
CA PHE A 200 -3.95 16.41 -10.06
C PHE A 200 -3.91 17.31 -11.30
N PHE A 201 -2.96 17.12 -12.21
CA PHE A 201 -2.85 17.95 -13.40
C PHE A 201 -4.04 17.79 -14.36
N PRO A 202 -4.46 16.57 -14.77
CA PRO A 202 -5.64 16.39 -15.62
C PRO A 202 -6.93 16.86 -14.96
N LEU A 203 -7.15 16.51 -13.68
CA LEU A 203 -8.36 16.87 -12.95
C LEU A 203 -8.44 18.40 -12.71
N GLY A 204 -7.33 19.01 -12.34
CA GLY A 204 -7.19 20.46 -12.23
C GLY A 204 -7.45 21.15 -13.57
N GLY A 205 -6.93 20.60 -14.67
CA GLY A 205 -7.19 21.09 -16.02
C GLY A 205 -8.69 21.08 -16.37
N VAL A 206 -9.39 19.98 -16.11
CA VAL A 206 -10.83 19.86 -16.35
C VAL A 206 -11.63 20.87 -15.51
N LEU A 207 -11.32 20.99 -14.22
CA LEU A 207 -11.93 21.96 -13.33
C LEU A 207 -11.68 23.40 -13.81
N LEU A 208 -10.45 23.73 -14.18
CA LEU A 208 -10.08 25.04 -14.71
C LEU A 208 -10.86 25.33 -15.99
N ILE A 209 -10.88 24.43 -16.97
CA ILE A 209 -11.65 24.63 -18.21
C ILE A 209 -13.13 24.85 -17.90
N SER A 210 -13.71 24.11 -16.95
CA SER A 210 -15.11 24.31 -16.53
C SER A 210 -15.37 25.73 -16.02
N LEU A 211 -14.48 26.26 -15.18
CA LEU A 211 -14.57 27.63 -14.66
C LEU A 211 -14.30 28.68 -15.74
N PHE A 212 -13.33 28.43 -16.63
CA PHE A 212 -13.00 29.31 -17.75
C PHE A 212 -14.17 29.42 -18.74
N LEU A 213 -14.85 28.32 -19.06
CA LEU A 213 -16.06 28.36 -19.89
C LEU A 213 -17.15 29.24 -19.28
N ASN A 214 -17.28 29.23 -17.95
CA ASN A 214 -18.26 30.06 -17.26
C ASN A 214 -17.88 31.56 -17.33
N LEU A 215 -16.61 31.88 -17.04
CA LEU A 215 -16.12 33.26 -16.99
C LEU A 215 -15.97 33.94 -18.36
N PHE A 216 -15.48 33.22 -19.37
CA PHE A 216 -15.14 33.80 -20.67
C PHE A 216 -16.21 33.58 -21.76
N SER A 217 -17.00 32.50 -21.67
CA SER A 217 -18.10 32.24 -22.61
C SER A 217 -19.39 32.91 -22.13
N SER A 218 -19.38 34.25 -22.10
CA SER A 218 -20.54 34.98 -21.59
C SER A 218 -21.77 34.77 -22.46
N MET A 219 -22.88 34.47 -21.79
CA MET A 219 -24.21 34.22 -22.32
C MET A 219 -24.88 35.46 -22.92
N ARG A 220 -24.19 36.60 -22.92
CA ARG A 220 -24.58 37.81 -23.65
C ARG A 220 -24.67 37.60 -25.17
N HIS A 221 -23.98 36.58 -25.69
CA HIS A 221 -24.03 36.18 -27.09
C HIS A 221 -24.71 34.81 -27.21
N ALA A 222 -25.76 34.70 -28.03
CA ALA A 222 -26.52 33.47 -28.20
C ALA A 222 -25.64 32.29 -28.69
N ALA A 223 -24.60 32.57 -29.48
CA ALA A 223 -23.66 31.57 -29.97
C ALA A 223 -22.86 30.87 -28.86
N ASN A 224 -22.70 31.51 -27.69
CA ASN A 224 -21.92 30.98 -26.58
C ASN A 224 -22.71 30.00 -25.70
N TYR A 225 -24.05 30.03 -25.78
CA TYR A 225 -24.91 29.14 -24.99
C TYR A 225 -24.65 27.67 -25.30
N GLU A 226 -24.71 27.32 -26.59
CA GLU A 226 -24.54 25.95 -27.04
C GLU A 226 -23.14 25.44 -26.70
N ALA A 227 -22.11 26.24 -26.98
CA ALA A 227 -20.72 25.92 -26.65
C ALA A 227 -20.51 25.68 -25.14
N ARG A 228 -21.18 26.46 -24.28
CA ARG A 228 -21.05 26.35 -22.83
C ARG A 228 -21.75 25.09 -22.31
N VAL A 229 -22.98 24.81 -22.74
CA VAL A 229 -23.71 23.60 -22.33
C VAL A 229 -22.99 22.35 -22.84
N GLN A 230 -22.61 22.31 -24.11
CA GLN A 230 -21.88 21.18 -24.69
C GLN A 230 -20.51 21.01 -24.02
N GLY A 231 -19.77 22.10 -23.79
CA GLY A 231 -18.49 22.07 -23.10
C GLY A 231 -18.59 21.46 -21.69
N GLN A 232 -19.58 21.88 -20.89
CA GLN A 232 -19.77 21.29 -19.56
C GLN A 232 -20.18 19.81 -19.61
N LEU A 233 -21.00 19.41 -20.59
CA LEU A 233 -21.36 18.00 -20.79
C LEU A 233 -20.13 17.15 -21.15
N THR A 234 -19.27 17.65 -22.05
CA THR A 234 -18.01 17.00 -22.41
C THR A 234 -17.10 16.86 -21.19
N LEU A 235 -16.92 17.93 -20.40
CA LEU A 235 -16.10 17.88 -19.19
C LEU A 235 -16.64 16.89 -18.16
N LEU A 236 -17.97 16.78 -18.00
CA LEU A 236 -18.58 15.80 -17.10
C LEU A 236 -18.22 14.37 -17.50
N LEU A 237 -18.33 14.05 -18.79
CA LEU A 237 -17.91 12.76 -19.33
C LEU A 237 -16.41 12.53 -19.14
N THR A 238 -15.58 13.57 -19.32
CA THR A 238 -14.14 13.50 -19.09
C THR A 238 -13.80 13.20 -17.63
N VAL A 239 -14.47 13.83 -16.65
CA VAL A 239 -14.23 13.54 -15.22
C VAL A 239 -14.61 12.11 -14.89
N PHE A 240 -15.74 11.60 -15.39
CA PHE A 240 -16.12 10.21 -15.16
C PHE A 240 -15.16 9.22 -15.82
N ALA A 241 -14.74 9.50 -17.06
CA ALA A 241 -13.73 8.69 -17.73
C ALA A 241 -12.43 8.65 -16.91
N LEU A 242 -11.93 9.81 -16.46
CA LEU A 242 -10.73 9.92 -15.63
C LEU A 242 -10.88 9.15 -14.30
N LYS A 243 -12.04 9.26 -13.63
CA LYS A 243 -12.30 8.54 -12.37
C LYS A 243 -12.27 7.03 -12.56
N PHE A 244 -12.85 6.51 -13.63
CA PHE A 244 -12.83 5.07 -13.91
C PHE A 244 -11.46 4.58 -14.35
N THR A 245 -10.70 5.36 -15.13
CA THR A 245 -9.32 5.02 -15.50
C THR A 245 -8.42 4.90 -14.27
N LEU A 246 -8.62 5.74 -13.26
CA LEU A 246 -7.80 5.76 -12.04
C LEU A 246 -8.34 4.87 -10.91
N ALA A 247 -9.45 4.15 -11.12
CA ALA A 247 -10.08 3.38 -10.05
C ALA A 247 -9.19 2.26 -9.48
N GLY A 248 -8.24 1.73 -10.28
CA GLY A 248 -7.25 0.75 -9.83
C GLY A 248 -5.97 1.34 -9.22
N GLU A 249 -5.77 2.66 -9.28
CA GLU A 249 -4.58 3.33 -8.76
C GLU A 249 -4.83 4.03 -7.40
N ILE A 250 -6.08 3.99 -6.92
CA ILE A 250 -6.52 4.67 -5.70
C ILE A 250 -6.94 3.62 -4.66
N PRO A 251 -6.58 3.79 -3.37
CA PRO A 251 -7.03 2.92 -2.29
C PRO A 251 -8.55 2.74 -2.26
N GLN A 252 -9.00 1.49 -2.28
CA GLN A 252 -10.41 1.16 -2.03
C GLN A 252 -10.66 1.10 -0.53
N THR A 253 -11.17 2.18 0.04
CA THR A 253 -11.44 2.31 1.48
C THR A 253 -12.93 2.45 1.77
N HIS A 254 -13.34 2.19 3.00
CA HIS A 254 -14.73 2.37 3.45
C HIS A 254 -15.09 3.84 3.70
N TYR A 255 -14.10 4.74 3.63
CA TYR A 255 -14.26 6.17 3.81
C TYR A 255 -13.79 6.90 2.55
N MET A 256 -13.96 8.23 2.54
CA MET A 256 -13.53 9.08 1.44
C MET A 256 -12.08 9.51 1.65
N ASN A 257 -11.18 9.15 0.72
CA ASN A 257 -9.84 9.71 0.71
C ASN A 257 -9.82 11.11 0.06
N LEU A 258 -8.68 11.79 0.14
CA LEU A 258 -8.52 13.12 -0.45
C LEU A 258 -8.82 13.15 -1.96
N ILE A 259 -8.34 12.14 -2.71
CA ILE A 259 -8.57 12.06 -4.15
C ILE A 259 -10.06 11.92 -4.47
N ASP A 260 -10.79 11.07 -3.75
CA ASP A 260 -12.24 10.93 -3.88
C ASP A 260 -12.97 12.24 -3.65
N MET A 261 -12.58 12.98 -2.61
CA MET A 261 -13.15 14.30 -2.30
C MET A 261 -12.91 15.28 -3.44
N ILE A 262 -11.70 15.35 -4.00
CA ILE A 262 -11.39 16.26 -5.11
C ILE A 262 -12.19 15.89 -6.37
N PHE A 263 -12.35 14.59 -6.68
CA PHE A 263 -13.22 14.14 -7.77
C PHE A 263 -14.68 14.54 -7.57
N MET A 264 -15.19 14.41 -6.35
CA MET A 264 -16.55 14.85 -6.01
C MET A 264 -16.72 16.35 -6.15
N ILE A 265 -15.73 17.15 -5.70
CA ILE A 265 -15.74 18.60 -5.84
C ILE A 265 -15.73 18.99 -7.32
N ALA A 266 -14.86 18.39 -8.13
CA ALA A 266 -14.79 18.66 -9.57
C ALA A 266 -16.10 18.31 -10.28
N THR A 267 -16.67 17.14 -9.98
CA THR A 267 -17.96 16.72 -10.53
C THR A 267 -19.07 17.67 -10.11
N GLY A 268 -19.17 18.01 -8.83
CA GLY A 268 -20.17 18.94 -8.29
C GLY A 268 -20.06 20.32 -8.93
N ALA A 269 -18.84 20.83 -9.13
CA ALA A 269 -18.59 22.10 -9.78
C ALA A 269 -19.05 22.11 -11.26
N ILE A 270 -18.73 21.05 -12.01
CA ILE A 270 -19.15 20.92 -13.41
C ILE A 270 -20.67 20.81 -13.52
N VAL A 271 -21.30 20.02 -12.65
CA VAL A 271 -22.76 19.87 -12.61
C VAL A 271 -23.44 21.19 -12.27
N LEU A 272 -22.93 21.93 -11.28
CA LEU A 272 -23.42 23.27 -10.95
C LEU A 272 -23.26 24.25 -12.11
N ASN A 273 -22.11 24.22 -12.79
CA ASN A 273 -21.85 25.02 -13.98
C ASN A 273 -22.78 24.64 -15.15
N LEU A 274 -23.08 23.36 -15.34
CA LEU A 274 -24.02 22.89 -16.37
C LEU A 274 -25.43 23.39 -16.10
N PHE A 275 -25.97 23.17 -14.90
CA PHE A 275 -27.32 23.60 -14.54
C PHE A 275 -27.47 25.12 -14.56
N SER A 276 -26.47 25.86 -14.06
CA SER A 276 -26.48 27.33 -14.15
C SER A 276 -26.45 27.80 -15.60
N SER A 277 -25.70 27.14 -16.49
CA SER A 277 -25.67 27.45 -17.92
C SER A 277 -27.03 27.26 -18.58
N ILE A 278 -27.72 26.16 -18.28
CA ILE A 278 -29.07 25.89 -18.78
C ILE A 278 -30.07 26.95 -18.29
N GLY A 279 -30.07 27.22 -16.97
CA GLY A 279 -30.99 28.18 -16.36
C GLY A 279 -30.79 29.62 -16.87
N VAL A 280 -29.54 30.07 -16.96
CA VAL A 280 -29.21 31.41 -17.52
C VAL A 280 -29.58 31.47 -19.01
N GLY A 281 -29.34 30.39 -19.77
CA GLY A 281 -29.70 30.30 -21.18
C GLY A 281 -31.19 30.42 -21.42
N GLU A 282 -32.01 29.75 -20.62
CA GLU A 282 -33.47 29.84 -20.73
C GLU A 282 -33.98 31.26 -20.44
N ILE A 283 -33.46 31.93 -19.40
CA ILE A 283 -33.81 33.33 -19.08
C ILE A 283 -33.42 34.26 -20.23
N PHE A 284 -32.27 34.01 -20.87
CA PHE A 284 -31.79 34.78 -22.01
C PHE A 284 -32.69 34.60 -23.24
N LEU A 285 -33.05 33.35 -23.58
CA LEU A 285 -33.94 33.01 -24.70
C LEU A 285 -35.35 33.57 -24.52
N ASN A 286 -35.84 33.65 -23.28
CA ASN A 286 -37.11 34.28 -22.91
C ASN A 286 -37.09 35.83 -22.97
N GLY A 287 -36.02 36.44 -23.50
CA GLY A 287 -35.92 37.88 -23.74
C GLY A 287 -35.50 38.71 -22.52
N LYS A 288 -35.30 38.10 -21.34
CA LYS A 288 -34.93 38.80 -20.09
C LYS A 288 -33.41 38.96 -19.95
N LYS A 289 -32.78 39.60 -20.94
CA LYS A 289 -31.31 39.68 -21.07
C LYS A 289 -30.60 40.33 -19.87
N GLU A 290 -31.17 41.38 -19.29
CA GLU A 290 -30.58 42.04 -18.11
C GLU A 290 -30.61 41.14 -16.87
N THR A 291 -31.70 40.40 -16.68
CA THR A 291 -31.84 39.45 -15.57
C THR A 291 -30.87 38.29 -15.74
N ALA A 292 -30.75 37.74 -16.95
CA ALA A 292 -29.77 36.69 -17.27
C ALA A 292 -28.34 37.13 -16.94
N ALA A 293 -27.95 38.35 -17.34
CA ALA A 293 -26.61 38.87 -17.08
C ALA A 293 -26.32 39.12 -15.58
N ARG A 294 -27.34 39.45 -14.76
CA ARG A 294 -27.17 39.57 -13.31
C ARG A 294 -26.98 38.20 -12.65
N VAL A 295 -27.79 37.22 -13.05
CA VAL A 295 -27.72 35.85 -12.53
C VAL A 295 -26.40 35.19 -12.92
N GLU A 296 -25.97 35.38 -14.17
CA GLU A 296 -24.67 34.92 -14.68
C GLU A 296 -23.51 35.41 -13.81
N LYS A 297 -23.41 36.73 -13.58
CA LYS A 297 -22.36 37.30 -12.72
C LYS A 297 -22.32 36.73 -11.31
N VAL A 298 -23.48 36.35 -10.76
CA VAL A 298 -23.54 35.71 -9.43
C VAL A 298 -22.89 34.34 -9.50
N PHE A 299 -23.25 33.51 -10.48
CA PHE A 299 -22.67 32.17 -10.65
C PHE A 299 -21.18 32.20 -11.05
N ASP A 300 -20.75 33.18 -11.85
CA ASP A 300 -19.35 33.35 -12.25
C ASP A 300 -18.42 33.54 -11.04
N TRP A 301 -18.89 34.19 -9.99
CA TRP A 301 -18.14 34.38 -8.74
C TRP A 301 -18.43 33.30 -7.69
N LEU A 302 -19.69 32.87 -7.58
CA LEU A 302 -20.09 31.86 -6.61
C LEU A 302 -19.39 30.53 -6.86
N CYS A 303 -19.31 30.06 -8.12
CA CYS A 303 -18.73 28.76 -8.44
C CYS A 303 -17.24 28.66 -8.06
N PRO A 304 -16.34 29.58 -8.48
CA PRO A 304 -14.95 29.55 -8.03
C PRO A 304 -14.79 29.62 -6.51
N ILE A 305 -15.58 30.46 -5.82
CA ILE A 305 -15.52 30.60 -4.36
C ILE A 305 -15.92 29.29 -3.69
N LEU A 306 -17.02 28.66 -4.12
CA LEU A 306 -17.47 27.38 -3.59
C LEU A 306 -16.45 26.27 -3.84
N VAL A 307 -15.80 26.26 -5.00
CA VAL A 307 -14.73 25.29 -5.32
C VAL A 307 -13.54 25.47 -4.39
N ILE A 308 -13.05 26.70 -4.22
CA ILE A 308 -11.92 26.98 -3.33
C ILE A 308 -12.25 26.61 -1.88
N LEU A 309 -13.45 26.98 -1.40
CA LEU A 309 -13.90 26.61 -0.05
C LEU A 309 -14.02 25.09 0.12
N SER A 310 -14.55 24.39 -0.89
CA SER A 310 -14.68 22.94 -0.85
C SER A 310 -13.33 22.24 -0.84
N ILE A 311 -12.35 22.73 -1.62
CA ILE A 311 -10.98 22.21 -1.61
C ILE A 311 -10.33 22.46 -0.25
N ALA A 312 -10.45 23.67 0.30
CA ALA A 312 -9.93 23.99 1.63
C ALA A 312 -10.54 23.10 2.72
N LEU A 313 -11.85 22.86 2.66
CA LEU A 313 -12.55 21.96 3.58
C LEU A 313 -12.09 20.51 3.42
N ALA A 314 -11.89 20.03 2.19
CA ALA A 314 -11.37 18.69 1.94
C ALA A 314 -9.97 18.52 2.54
N CYS A 315 -9.07 19.49 2.33
CA CYS A 315 -7.75 19.47 2.95
C CYS A 315 -7.84 19.47 4.49
N TYR A 316 -8.67 20.33 5.09
CA TYR A 316 -8.86 20.38 6.55
C TYR A 316 -9.49 19.11 7.13
N SER A 317 -10.29 18.38 6.36
CA SER A 317 -10.90 17.13 6.82
C SER A 317 -9.93 15.94 6.85
N VAL A 318 -8.81 16.07 6.14
CA VAL A 318 -7.82 15.02 5.90
C VAL A 318 -6.56 15.21 6.75
N PHE A 319 -6.07 16.45 6.85
CA PHE A 319 -4.89 16.85 7.60
C PHE A 319 -5.26 17.57 8.90
#